data_AF-A0A452YXP2-F1
#
_entry.id   AF-A0A452YXP2-F1
#
_cell.length_a   1.000
_cell.length_b   1.000
_cell.length_c   1.000
_cell.angle_alpha   90.00
_cell.angle_beta   90.00
_cell.angle_gamma   90.00
#
_symmetry.space_group_name_H-M   'P 1'
#
loop_
_entity.id
_entity.type
_entity.pdbx_description
1 polymer ?
#
loop_
_entity_poly.entity_id
_entity_poly.type
_entity_poly.pdbx_seq_one_letter_code
_entity_poly.pdbx_strand_id
1 'polypeptide(L)' 'MVCRKCYARLPLRSTNCRKKKCGHSNQIRPKKRFINKLSN' A
#
# COMPACT_ATOMS: atom_id res chain seq x y z
N MET A 1 -1.02 -3.53 0.73
CA MET A 1 -1.22 -2.30 -0.07
C MET A 1 -0.64 -1.08 0.64
N VAL A 2 -0.47 0.06 -0.03
CA VAL A 2 -0.01 1.34 0.53
C VAL A 2 -0.94 2.44 0.02
N CYS A 3 -1.50 3.27 0.91
CA CYS A 3 -2.35 4.37 0.49
C CYS A 3 -1.54 5.49 -0.19
N ARG A 4 -2.05 6.06 -1.28
CA ARG A 4 -1.40 7.18 -1.99
C ARG A 4 -1.48 8.52 -1.25
N LYS A 5 -2.52 8.71 -0.42
CA LYS A 5 -2.71 9.97 0.33
C LYS A 5 -1.99 9.98 1.67
N CYS A 6 -2.05 8.88 2.41
CA CYS A 6 -1.50 8.82 3.77
C CYS A 6 -0.27 7.92 3.93
N TYR A 7 0.17 7.23 2.88
CA TYR A 7 1.31 6.30 2.87
C TYR A 7 1.26 5.16 3.89
N ALA A 8 0.12 4.95 4.54
CA ALA A 8 -0.07 3.85 5.48
C ALA A 8 0.04 2.49 4.78
N ARG A 9 0.74 1.54 5.40
CA ARG A 9 0.74 0.13 5.00
C ARG A 9 -0.60 -0.51 5.40
N LEU A 10 -1.19 -1.25 4.47
CA LEU A 10 -2.49 -1.92 4.57
C LEU A 10 -2.35 -3.41 4.24
N PRO A 11 -3.30 -4.26 4.67
CA PRO A 11 -3.39 -5.66 4.27
C PRO A 11 -3.39 -5.85 2.74
N LEU A 12 -3.08 -7.06 2.27
CA LEU A 12 -2.98 -7.35 0.83
C LEU A 12 -4.35 -7.24 0.13
N ARG A 13 -5.42 -7.67 0.80
CA ARG A 13 -6.80 -7.69 0.28
C ARG A 13 -7.60 -6.41 0.57
N SER A 14 -6.95 -5.37 1.11
CA SER A 14 -7.63 -4.11 1.41
C SER A 14 -8.02 -3.41 0.11
N THR A 15 -9.29 -3.05 -0.07
CA THR A 15 -9.78 -2.22 -1.18
C THR A 15 -9.76 -0.73 -0.84
N ASN A 16 -9.97 -0.40 0.44
CA ASN A 16 -9.96 0.95 0.98
C ASN A 16 -8.88 1.14 2.05
N CYS A 17 -8.46 2.37 2.30
CA CYS A 17 -7.56 2.68 3.40
C CYS A 17 -8.30 2.70 4.76
N ARG A 18 -7.67 2.18 5.82
CA ARG A 18 -8.26 2.22 7.19
C ARG A 18 -8.19 3.58 7.88
N LYS A 19 -7.50 4.58 7.30
CA LYS A 19 -7.18 5.83 7.99
C LYS A 19 -8.22 6.92 7.70
N LYS A 20 -8.82 7.48 8.75
CA LYS A 20 -9.77 8.61 8.67
C LYS A 20 -9.14 9.85 8.01
N LYS A 21 -7.86 10.13 8.27
CA LYS A 21 -7.14 11.29 7.70
C LYS A 21 -7.07 11.33 6.17
N CYS A 22 -7.19 10.18 5.49
CA CYS A 22 -7.28 10.13 4.03
C CYS A 22 -8.71 9.89 3.52
N GLY A 23 -9.72 10.02 4.38
CA GLY A 23 -11.12 9.80 4.05
C GLY A 23 -11.41 8.39 3.55
N HIS A 24 -10.75 7.37 4.12
CA HIS A 24 -10.91 5.97 3.67
C HIS A 24 -10.65 5.73 2.18
N SER A 25 -9.80 6.56 1.55
CA SER A 25 -9.56 6.52 0.11
C SER A 25 -9.24 5.11 -0.43
N ASN A 26 -9.85 4.79 -1.57
CA ASN A 26 -9.58 3.62 -2.41
C ASN A 26 -8.30 3.76 -3.25
N GLN A 27 -7.62 4.91 -3.21
CA GLN A 27 -6.38 5.15 -3.94
C GLN A 27 -5.20 4.47 -3.23
N ILE A 28 -5.02 3.19 -3.48
CA ILE A 28 -3.97 2.35 -2.90
C ILE A 28 -3.09 1.75 -4.00
N ARG A 29 -1.86 1.35 -3.63
CA ARG A 29 -0.89 0.71 -4.53
C ARG A 29 -0.23 -0.50 -3.86
N PRO A 30 0.26 -1.50 -4.62
CA PRO A 30 1.13 -2.52 -4.06
C PRO A 30 2.43 -1.90 -3.52
N LYS A 31 2.96 -2.49 -2.44
CA LYS A 31 4.29 -2.14 -1.93
C LYS A 31 5.33 -2.71 -2.90
N LYS A 32 6.27 -1.88 -3.36
CA LYS A 32 7.39 -2.35 -4.18
C LYS A 32 8.19 -3.38 -3.36
N ARG A 33 8.37 -4.57 -3.93
CA ARG A 33 9.28 -5.59 -3.38
C ARG A 33 10.69 -5.28 -3.86
N PHE A 34 11.67 -5.44 -2.99
CA PHE A 34 13.06 -5.46 -3.42
C PHE A 34 13.34 -6.87 -3.92
N ILE A 35 13.60 -7.00 -5.23
CA ILE A 35 14.10 -8.25 -5.80
C ILE A 35 15.61 -8.07 -5.87
N ASN A 36 16.36 -8.84 -5.07
CA ASN A 36 17.81 -8.85 -5.17
C ASN A 36 18.18 -9.47 -6.52
N LYS A 37 18.94 -8.73 -7.34
CA LYS A 37 19.37 -9.21 -8.68
C LYS A 37 20.51 -10.23 -8.60
N LEU A 38 21.09 -10.44 -7.41
CA LEU A 38 22.22 -11.32 -7.18
C LEU A 38 21.84 -12.78 -6.87
N SER A 39 20.55 -13.12 -6.93
CA SER A 39 20.08 -14.50 -6.82
C SER A 39 19.91 -15.09 -8.22
N ASN A 40 21.02 -15.42 -8.89
CA ASN A 40 21.11 -16.36 -9.99
C ASN A 40 22.57 -16.80 -10.12
#